data_AF-A0A5E4PGB9-F1
#
_entry.id   AF-A0A5E4PGB9-F1
#
_cell.length_a   1.000
_cell.length_b   1.000
_cell.length_c   1.000
_cell.angle_alpha   90.00
_cell.angle_beta   90.00
_cell.angle_gamma   90.00
#
_symmetry.space_group_name_H-M   'P 1'
#
loop_
_entity.id
_entity.type
_entity.pdbx_description
1 polymer ?
#
loop_
_entity_poly.entity_id
_entity_poly.type
_entity_poly.pdbx_seq_one_letter_code
_entity_poly.pdbx_strand_id
1 'polypeptide(L)'
;MANVYDVETALAALIQTAVYPNGTAAPSVANCDVRIYPGEPLPGTLDPDLLARKAHVTVFPGTSRYTTRFETDWQSALLNIQTLFVSTDFATLTVTITGTVTVPQTVMVIVDGTGYAYAVVAGDTLNSIAATLANAIPGATANANVLTVATAKSLDAQISIQGTTGRELARELRTMRISIWAPTPAVRATLGNAINVYLASVYRFILPDNYYAHLMFTGSHEYDILEKVLCYKREVFFDCEYAVTQTLTTATVADNIVNVVRVFEI
;
A
#
# COMPACT_ATOMS: atom_id res chain seq x y z
N MET A 1 -3.96 -2.92 -3.64
CA MET A 1 -4.53 -2.03 -4.67
C MET A 1 -5.77 -1.41 -4.08
N ALA A 2 -5.78 -0.09 -3.96
CA ALA A 2 -6.96 0.63 -3.52
C ALA A 2 -8.08 0.55 -4.58
N ASN A 3 -9.31 0.41 -4.14
CA ASN A 3 -10.51 0.45 -4.96
C ASN A 3 -11.41 1.63 -4.56
N VAL A 4 -12.55 1.77 -5.24
CA VAL A 4 -13.50 2.86 -4.97
C VAL A 4 -14.03 2.87 -3.53
N TYR A 5 -14.23 1.70 -2.93
CA TYR A 5 -14.72 1.59 -1.56
C TYR A 5 -13.67 2.03 -0.53
N ASP A 6 -12.38 1.80 -0.83
CA ASP A 6 -11.27 2.32 -0.02
C ASP A 6 -11.26 3.86 -0.03
N VAL A 7 -11.55 4.46 -1.18
CA VAL A 7 -11.66 5.92 -1.34
C VAL A 7 -12.85 6.46 -0.54
N GLU A 8 -14.01 5.82 -0.62
CA GLU A 8 -15.19 6.22 0.18
C GLU A 8 -14.92 6.14 1.68
N THR A 9 -14.28 5.07 2.13
CA THR A 9 -13.94 4.84 3.53
C THR A 9 -12.92 5.87 4.03
N ALA A 10 -11.89 6.14 3.23
CA ALA A 10 -10.89 7.16 3.56
C ALA A 10 -11.51 8.58 3.61
N LEU A 11 -12.40 8.92 2.67
CA LEU A 11 -13.13 10.18 2.70
C LEU A 11 -14.08 10.29 3.90
N ALA A 12 -14.78 9.21 4.26
CA ALA A 12 -15.62 9.17 5.46
C ALA A 12 -14.79 9.44 6.73
N ALA A 13 -13.58 8.89 6.82
CA ALA A 13 -12.67 9.17 7.94
C ALA A 13 -12.21 10.64 7.97
N LEU A 14 -11.89 11.24 6.82
CA LEU A 14 -11.57 12.67 6.74
C LEU A 14 -12.74 13.56 7.14
N ILE A 15 -13.95 13.23 6.69
CA ILE A 15 -15.18 13.92 7.07
C ILE A 15 -15.42 13.80 8.59
N GLN A 16 -15.12 12.64 9.19
CA GLN A 16 -15.22 12.47 10.64
C GLN A 16 -14.30 13.43 11.40
N THR A 17 -13.08 13.66 10.92
CA THR A 17 -12.19 14.68 11.50
C THR A 17 -12.77 16.10 11.36
N ALA A 18 -13.39 16.41 10.22
CA ALA A 18 -14.03 17.71 10.00
C ALA A 18 -15.24 17.95 10.93
N VAL A 19 -16.04 16.90 11.16
CA VAL A 19 -17.28 16.98 11.94
C VAL A 19 -17.00 16.87 13.45
N TYR A 20 -15.98 16.10 13.84
CA TYR A 20 -15.57 15.84 15.23
C TYR A 20 -14.08 16.16 15.43
N PRO A 21 -13.69 17.44 15.42
CA PRO A 21 -12.28 17.83 15.51
C PRO A 21 -11.61 17.41 16.83
N ASN A 22 -12.40 17.20 17.90
CA ASN A 22 -11.93 16.75 19.21
C ASN A 22 -12.24 15.26 19.47
N GLY A 23 -12.49 14.47 18.41
CA GLY A 23 -12.87 13.07 18.49
C GLY A 23 -14.38 12.86 18.72
N THR A 24 -14.87 11.64 18.47
CA THR A 24 -16.30 11.30 18.46
C THR A 24 -16.95 11.23 19.85
N ALA A 25 -16.15 11.27 20.91
CA ALA A 25 -16.66 11.40 22.27
C ALA A 25 -17.01 12.86 22.63
N ALA A 26 -16.54 13.83 21.83
CA ALA A 26 -16.88 15.24 21.98
C ALA A 26 -18.07 15.61 21.08
N PRO A 27 -18.80 16.71 21.37
CA PRO A 27 -19.84 17.21 20.48
C PRO A 27 -19.32 17.48 19.07
N SER A 28 -20.16 17.21 18.06
CA SER A 28 -19.86 17.62 16.69
C SER A 28 -19.83 19.14 16.55
N VAL A 29 -19.26 19.64 15.46
CA VAL A 29 -19.28 21.08 15.11
C VAL A 29 -20.69 21.67 15.02
N ALA A 30 -21.71 20.84 14.82
CA ALA A 30 -23.12 21.25 14.76
C ALA A 30 -23.90 21.00 16.06
N ASN A 31 -23.24 20.52 17.13
CA ASN A 31 -23.85 20.16 18.41
C ASN A 31 -25.02 19.16 18.30
N CYS A 32 -24.93 18.23 17.34
CA CYS A 32 -25.85 17.11 17.19
C CYS A 32 -25.10 15.83 16.85
N ASP A 33 -25.73 14.68 17.05
CA ASP A 33 -25.17 13.41 16.58
C ASP A 33 -25.13 13.41 15.05
N VAL A 34 -24.00 13.02 14.49
CA VAL A 34 -23.78 12.90 13.04
C VAL A 34 -23.29 11.50 12.71
N ARG A 35 -24.02 10.79 11.85
CA ARG A 35 -23.59 9.50 11.28
C ARG A 35 -22.86 9.73 9.97
N ILE A 36 -21.68 9.12 9.81
CA ILE A 36 -20.82 9.31 8.65
C ILE A 36 -20.48 7.93 8.08
N TYR A 37 -20.81 7.67 6.82
CA TYR A 37 -20.59 6.35 6.20
C TYR A 37 -20.60 6.38 4.66
N PRO A 38 -19.94 5.40 4.01
CA PRO A 38 -20.07 5.15 2.57
C PRO A 38 -21.47 4.67 2.16
N GLY A 39 -21.90 5.01 0.94
CA GLY A 39 -23.16 4.58 0.34
C GLY A 39 -24.31 5.60 0.46
N GLU A 40 -25.53 5.15 0.20
CA GLU A 40 -26.74 5.96 0.38
C GLU A 40 -27.45 5.63 1.70
N PRO A 41 -28.13 6.60 2.35
CA PRO A 41 -28.90 6.32 3.55
C PRO A 41 -30.10 5.42 3.26
N LEU A 42 -30.39 4.51 4.19
CA LEU A 42 -31.63 3.74 4.17
C LEU A 42 -32.77 4.56 4.80
N PRO A 43 -33.93 4.71 4.14
CA PRO A 43 -35.05 5.50 4.67
C PRO A 43 -35.48 5.09 6.08
N GLY A 44 -35.52 3.79 6.36
CA GLY A 44 -35.88 3.25 7.68
C GLY A 44 -34.93 3.65 8.82
N THR A 45 -33.75 4.18 8.50
CA THR A 45 -32.81 4.75 9.49
C THR A 45 -32.77 6.28 9.43
N LEU A 46 -32.83 6.86 8.24
CA LEU A 46 -32.73 8.30 8.05
C LEU A 46 -33.89 9.05 8.69
N ASP A 47 -35.13 8.63 8.44
CA ASP A 47 -36.31 9.38 8.90
C ASP A 47 -36.41 9.42 10.43
N PRO A 48 -36.25 8.29 11.18
CA PRO A 48 -36.22 8.33 12.64
C PRO A 48 -35.10 9.19 13.21
N ASP A 49 -33.92 9.18 12.58
CA ASP A 49 -32.77 9.94 13.03
C ASP A 49 -32.95 11.45 12.78
N LEU A 50 -33.51 11.86 11.64
CA LEU A 50 -33.86 13.25 11.37
C LEU A 50 -34.92 13.77 12.36
N LEU A 51 -35.94 12.96 12.68
CA LEU A 51 -36.93 13.28 13.72
C LEU A 51 -36.29 13.41 15.11
N ALA A 52 -35.27 12.60 15.40
CA ALA A 52 -34.45 12.70 16.60
C ALA A 52 -33.39 13.82 16.55
N ARG A 53 -33.43 14.69 15.53
CA ARG A 53 -32.49 15.80 15.29
C ARG A 53 -31.03 15.37 15.11
N LYS A 54 -30.81 14.20 14.53
CA LYS A 54 -29.49 13.72 14.12
C LYS A 54 -29.27 13.99 12.64
N ALA A 55 -28.01 14.17 12.24
CA ALA A 55 -27.63 14.38 10.85
C ALA A 55 -26.91 13.16 10.28
N HIS A 56 -26.96 13.00 8.96
CA HIS A 56 -26.21 11.99 8.23
C HIS A 56 -25.30 12.67 7.22
N VAL A 57 -24.09 12.16 7.05
CA VAL A 57 -23.19 12.53 5.96
C VAL A 57 -22.80 11.25 5.25
N THR A 58 -23.12 11.19 3.97
CA THR A 58 -22.88 9.99 3.16
C THR A 58 -21.92 10.30 2.02
N VAL A 59 -21.06 9.34 1.71
CA VAL A 59 -20.09 9.44 0.59
C VAL A 59 -20.49 8.44 -0.46
N PHE A 60 -20.68 8.89 -1.70
CA PHE A 60 -21.11 8.05 -2.81
C PHE A 60 -20.26 8.32 -4.06
N PRO A 61 -19.93 7.29 -4.87
CA PRO A 61 -19.11 7.46 -6.05
C PRO A 61 -19.99 7.84 -7.24
N GLY A 62 -19.62 8.93 -7.91
CA GLY A 62 -20.23 9.36 -9.15
C GLY A 62 -19.57 8.74 -10.38
N THR A 63 -19.69 9.45 -11.49
CA THR A 63 -19.06 9.09 -12.75
C THR A 63 -17.53 9.09 -12.60
N SER A 64 -16.89 8.20 -13.36
CA SER A 64 -15.43 8.19 -13.46
C SER A 64 -14.96 8.36 -14.89
N ARG A 65 -13.73 8.85 -15.01
CA ARG A 65 -13.00 8.93 -16.26
C ARG A 65 -11.56 8.48 -16.04
N TYR A 66 -11.01 7.87 -17.08
CA TYR A 66 -9.61 7.50 -17.12
C TYR A 66 -8.74 8.75 -17.33
N THR A 67 -7.67 8.90 -16.55
CA THR A 67 -6.74 10.04 -16.65
C THR A 67 -5.27 9.62 -16.72
N THR A 68 -4.96 8.35 -16.96
CA THR A 68 -3.57 7.90 -17.04
C THR A 68 -2.81 8.65 -18.11
N ARG A 69 -1.67 9.21 -17.72
CA ARG A 69 -0.77 9.99 -18.59
C ARG A 69 0.64 9.41 -18.64
N PHE A 70 0.91 8.36 -17.87
CA PHE A 70 2.26 7.84 -17.65
C PHE A 70 2.42 6.40 -18.16
N GLU A 71 3.66 6.05 -18.43
CA GLU A 71 4.10 4.73 -18.86
C GLU A 71 3.98 3.71 -17.71
N THR A 72 3.53 2.50 -18.04
CA THR A 72 3.24 1.42 -17.09
C THR A 72 4.49 0.60 -16.77
N ASP A 73 5.54 1.29 -16.32
CA ASP A 73 6.81 0.67 -15.95
C ASP A 73 6.81 0.19 -14.50
N TRP A 74 7.50 -0.93 -14.27
CA TRP A 74 7.74 -1.45 -12.94
C TRP A 74 8.77 -0.60 -12.21
N GLN A 75 8.39 -0.11 -11.04
CA GLN A 75 9.26 0.65 -10.15
C GLN A 75 9.44 -0.12 -8.83
N SER A 76 10.60 0.05 -8.20
CA SER A 76 10.80 -0.48 -6.85
C SER A 76 9.96 0.33 -5.86
N ALA A 77 9.08 -0.34 -5.11
CA ALA A 77 8.21 0.29 -4.12
C ALA A 77 8.80 0.17 -2.72
N LEU A 78 9.26 -1.04 -2.36
CA LEU A 78 9.92 -1.33 -1.09
C LEU A 78 11.00 -2.40 -1.31
N LEU A 79 12.18 -2.18 -0.76
CA LEU A 79 13.24 -3.18 -0.71
C LEU A 79 13.47 -3.57 0.75
N ASN A 80 13.38 -4.86 1.07
CA ASN A 80 13.63 -5.30 2.45
C ASN A 80 15.09 -5.04 2.83
N ILE A 81 15.34 -4.73 4.11
CA ILE A 81 16.70 -4.51 4.58
C ILE A 81 17.48 -5.83 4.54
N GLN A 82 18.66 -5.81 3.94
CA GLN A 82 19.59 -6.93 4.01
C GLN A 82 20.19 -7.00 5.42
N THR A 83 20.05 -8.15 6.06
CA THR A 83 20.55 -8.40 7.43
C THR A 83 21.53 -9.55 7.51
N LEU A 84 21.57 -10.42 6.49
CA LEU A 84 22.60 -11.43 6.30
C LEU A 84 23.72 -10.90 5.42
N PHE A 85 24.93 -11.35 5.71
CA PHE A 85 26.12 -11.05 4.94
C PHE A 85 26.88 -12.34 4.67
N VAL A 86 27.51 -12.43 3.50
CA VAL A 86 28.41 -13.53 3.15
C VAL A 86 29.74 -12.97 2.69
N SER A 87 30.80 -13.68 3.03
CA SER A 87 32.16 -13.39 2.57
C SER A 87 32.81 -14.67 2.10
N THR A 88 33.49 -14.62 0.97
CA THR A 88 34.29 -15.73 0.44
C THR A 88 35.78 -15.49 0.69
N ASP A 89 36.49 -16.54 1.05
CA ASP A 89 37.95 -16.55 1.13
C ASP A 89 38.48 -17.64 0.19
N PHE A 90 39.14 -17.20 -0.89
CA PHE A 90 39.68 -18.09 -1.90
C PHE A 90 40.96 -18.81 -1.46
N ALA A 91 41.69 -18.29 -0.45
CA ALA A 91 42.88 -18.97 0.06
C ALA A 91 42.51 -20.23 0.86
N THR A 92 41.37 -20.18 1.57
CA THR A 92 40.87 -21.28 2.38
C THR A 92 39.71 -22.05 1.71
N LEU A 93 39.23 -21.56 0.56
CA LEU A 93 38.03 -22.05 -0.15
C LEU A 93 36.81 -22.12 0.77
N THR A 94 36.60 -21.06 1.55
CA THR A 94 35.52 -20.95 2.53
C THR A 94 34.53 -19.84 2.19
N VAL A 95 33.28 -20.05 2.58
CA VAL A 95 32.21 -19.05 2.61
C VAL A 95 31.75 -18.91 4.05
N THR A 96 31.84 -17.71 4.61
CA THR A 96 31.37 -17.42 5.97
C THR A 96 30.06 -16.65 5.91
N ILE A 97 29.04 -17.14 6.60
CA ILE A 97 27.72 -16.49 6.71
C ILE A 97 27.65 -15.74 8.04
N THR A 98 27.30 -14.47 8.01
CA THR A 98 27.21 -13.60 9.19
C THR A 98 25.93 -12.76 9.17
N GLY A 99 25.68 -12.02 10.25
CA GLY A 99 24.52 -11.14 10.37
C GLY A 99 23.35 -11.77 11.14
N THR A 100 22.17 -11.17 10.98
CA THR A 100 20.94 -11.61 11.66
C THR A 100 20.02 -12.31 10.65
N VAL A 101 19.54 -13.50 11.00
CA VAL A 101 18.58 -14.24 10.19
C VAL A 101 17.23 -13.52 10.22
N THR A 102 16.87 -12.90 9.09
CA THR A 102 15.52 -12.38 8.86
C THR A 102 15.00 -12.89 7.52
N VAL A 103 13.67 -12.99 7.41
CA VAL A 103 12.99 -13.44 6.20
C VAL A 103 12.24 -12.28 5.56
N PRO A 104 12.10 -12.22 4.23
CA PRO A 104 12.62 -13.15 3.22
C PRO A 104 14.02 -12.77 2.67
N GLN A 105 15.01 -13.65 2.83
CA GLN A 105 16.34 -13.54 2.21
C GLN A 105 16.78 -14.90 1.65
N THR A 106 17.62 -14.91 0.64
CA THR A 106 18.18 -16.11 0.02
C THR A 106 19.69 -16.00 0.01
N VAL A 107 20.37 -17.03 0.51
CA VAL A 107 21.82 -17.14 0.43
C VAL A 107 22.16 -17.96 -0.81
N MET A 108 23.04 -17.46 -1.66
CA MET A 108 23.50 -18.17 -2.85
C MET A 108 25.01 -18.31 -2.83
N VAL A 109 25.50 -19.50 -3.13
CA VAL A 109 26.92 -19.81 -3.28
C VAL A 109 27.16 -20.34 -4.69
N ILE A 110 28.10 -19.75 -5.41
CA ILE A 110 28.48 -20.14 -6.76
C ILE A 110 29.81 -20.89 -6.68
N VAL A 111 29.81 -22.15 -7.11
CA VAL A 111 31.01 -22.99 -7.17
C VAL A 111 31.25 -23.39 -8.62
N ASP A 112 32.41 -23.04 -9.17
CA ASP A 112 32.79 -23.38 -10.54
C ASP A 112 31.75 -22.97 -11.59
N GLY A 113 31.06 -21.85 -11.36
CA GLY A 113 29.99 -21.32 -12.21
C GLY A 113 28.61 -21.96 -12.01
N THR A 114 28.46 -22.88 -11.05
CA THR A 114 27.17 -23.47 -10.66
C THR A 114 26.65 -22.81 -9.40
N GLY A 115 25.49 -22.14 -9.49
CA GLY A 115 24.84 -21.48 -8.35
C GLY A 115 23.99 -22.44 -7.52
N TYR A 116 24.19 -22.42 -6.21
CA TYR A 116 23.42 -23.15 -5.20
C TYR A 116 22.74 -22.16 -4.28
N ALA A 117 21.41 -22.08 -4.34
CA ALA A 117 20.62 -21.12 -3.58
C ALA A 117 19.82 -21.79 -2.47
N TYR A 118 19.75 -21.14 -1.31
CA TYR A 118 18.92 -21.53 -0.18
C TYR A 118 18.05 -20.37 0.28
N ALA A 119 16.73 -20.53 0.18
CA ALA A 119 15.75 -19.58 0.69
C ALA A 119 15.62 -19.75 2.20
N VAL A 120 15.98 -18.70 2.96
CA VAL A 120 15.98 -18.70 4.42
C VAL A 120 14.54 -18.73 4.94
N VAL A 121 14.28 -19.58 5.92
CA VAL A 121 12.95 -19.73 6.55
C VAL A 121 12.96 -19.28 8.00
N ALA A 122 11.78 -19.00 8.55
CA ALA A 122 11.65 -18.61 9.96
C ALA A 122 12.13 -19.74 10.88
N GLY A 123 13.05 -19.42 11.79
CA GLY A 123 13.67 -20.38 12.71
C GLY A 123 15.05 -20.88 12.27
N ASP A 124 15.52 -20.49 11.08
CA ASP A 124 16.90 -20.76 10.68
C ASP A 124 17.92 -20.09 11.59
N THR A 125 19.12 -20.69 11.61
CA THR A 125 20.33 -20.14 12.21
C THR A 125 21.41 -20.06 11.14
N LEU A 126 22.46 -19.26 11.35
CA LEU A 126 23.61 -19.21 10.43
C LEU A 126 24.19 -20.63 10.18
N ASN A 127 24.16 -21.48 11.21
CA ASN A 127 24.64 -22.85 11.14
C ASN A 127 23.73 -23.77 10.30
N SER A 128 22.41 -23.66 10.46
CA SER A 128 21.47 -24.48 9.66
C SER A 128 21.50 -24.10 8.18
N ILE A 129 21.69 -22.82 7.88
CA ILE A 129 21.84 -22.32 6.51
C ILE A 129 23.13 -22.89 5.89
N ALA A 130 24.28 -22.76 6.56
CA ALA A 130 25.55 -23.28 6.07
C ALA A 130 25.52 -24.80 5.87
N ALA A 131 24.94 -25.54 6.81
CA ALA A 131 24.79 -26.99 6.73
C ALA A 131 23.91 -27.42 5.55
N THR A 132 22.81 -26.71 5.30
CA THR A 132 21.90 -27.03 4.20
C THR A 132 22.56 -26.75 2.84
N LEU A 133 23.28 -25.63 2.71
CA LEU A 133 24.07 -25.34 1.51
C LEU A 133 25.20 -26.36 1.29
N ALA A 134 25.89 -26.79 2.34
CA ALA A 134 26.93 -27.82 2.24
C ALA A 134 26.37 -29.15 1.72
N ASN A 135 25.17 -29.55 2.15
CA ASN A 135 24.53 -30.76 1.64
C ASN A 135 24.13 -30.66 0.16
N ALA A 136 23.87 -29.44 -0.33
CA ALA A 136 23.52 -29.20 -1.73
C ALA A 136 24.75 -29.14 -2.65
N ILE A 137 25.91 -28.72 -2.14
CA ILE A 137 27.14 -28.53 -2.91
C ILE A 137 28.00 -29.80 -2.82
N PRO A 138 28.29 -30.48 -3.96
CA PRO A 138 29.11 -31.68 -3.96
C PRO A 138 30.51 -31.43 -3.37
N GLY A 139 30.91 -32.24 -2.39
CA GLY A 139 32.23 -32.14 -1.75
C GLY A 139 32.39 -30.97 -0.79
N ALA A 140 31.31 -30.23 -0.49
CA ALA A 140 31.33 -29.19 0.53
C ALA A 140 31.10 -29.78 1.93
N THR A 141 31.61 -29.07 2.93
CA THR A 141 31.36 -29.36 4.35
C THR A 141 31.00 -28.05 5.06
N ALA A 142 30.19 -28.12 6.10
CA ALA A 142 29.91 -26.98 6.95
C ALA A 142 30.41 -27.23 8.38
N ASN A 143 31.01 -26.20 8.97
CA ASN A 143 31.32 -26.14 10.39
C ASN A 143 30.83 -24.80 10.93
N ALA A 144 29.88 -24.86 11.87
CA ALA A 144 29.14 -23.69 12.33
C ALA A 144 28.59 -22.87 11.14
N ASN A 145 28.92 -21.59 11.05
CA ASN A 145 28.48 -20.67 10.01
C ASN A 145 29.46 -20.59 8.81
N VAL A 146 30.44 -21.49 8.75
CA VAL A 146 31.46 -21.54 7.69
C VAL A 146 31.23 -22.78 6.82
N LEU A 147 31.04 -22.55 5.53
CA LEU A 147 31.00 -23.56 4.47
C LEU A 147 32.39 -23.66 3.84
N THR A 148 32.91 -24.87 3.61
CA THR A 148 34.21 -25.11 2.96
C THR A 148 34.03 -26.00 1.74
N VAL A 149 34.64 -25.63 0.61
CA VAL A 149 34.58 -26.38 -0.66
C VAL A 149 36.00 -26.71 -1.12
N ALA A 150 36.52 -27.87 -0.71
CA ALA A 150 37.97 -28.17 -0.77
C ALA A 150 38.60 -28.19 -2.17
N THR A 151 37.80 -28.30 -3.25
CA THR A 151 38.31 -28.45 -4.62
C THR A 151 37.74 -27.42 -5.60
N ALA A 152 37.17 -26.32 -5.10
CA ALA A 152 36.62 -25.26 -5.96
C ALA A 152 37.73 -24.51 -6.72
N LYS A 153 37.52 -24.27 -8.01
CA LYS A 153 38.37 -23.41 -8.86
C LYS A 153 37.87 -21.97 -8.90
N SER A 154 36.57 -21.77 -8.71
CA SER A 154 35.97 -20.47 -8.40
C SER A 154 34.95 -20.62 -7.28
N LEU A 155 34.92 -19.60 -6.41
CA LEU A 155 34.01 -19.55 -5.28
C LEU A 155 33.53 -18.11 -5.10
N ASP A 156 32.23 -17.91 -5.25
CA ASP A 156 31.56 -16.64 -5.01
C ASP A 156 30.32 -16.87 -4.13
N ALA A 157 29.89 -15.86 -3.40
CA ALA A 157 28.69 -15.94 -2.57
C ALA A 157 27.98 -14.59 -2.54
N GLN A 158 26.66 -14.63 -2.70
CA GLN A 158 25.81 -13.45 -2.79
C GLN A 158 24.53 -13.64 -1.97
N ILE A 159 23.95 -12.53 -1.53
CA ILE A 159 22.64 -12.51 -0.89
C ILE A 159 21.62 -11.92 -1.85
N SER A 160 20.54 -12.64 -2.07
CA SER A 160 19.33 -12.10 -2.68
C SER A 160 18.33 -11.73 -1.60
N ILE A 161 17.72 -10.56 -1.73
CA ILE A 161 16.66 -10.08 -0.86
C ILE A 161 15.40 -9.90 -1.68
N GLN A 162 14.23 -10.18 -1.10
CA GLN A 162 12.98 -9.86 -1.77
C GLN A 162 12.57 -8.42 -1.46
N GLY A 163 11.97 -7.78 -2.45
CA GLY A 163 11.29 -6.50 -2.33
C GLY A 163 9.95 -6.55 -3.05
N THR A 164 9.19 -5.48 -2.92
CA THR A 164 7.96 -5.25 -3.66
C THR A 164 8.24 -4.26 -4.78
N THR A 165 7.93 -4.64 -6.01
CA THR A 165 7.84 -3.72 -7.13
C THR A 165 6.38 -3.36 -7.38
N GLY A 166 6.12 -2.13 -7.76
CA GLY A 166 4.80 -1.62 -8.08
C GLY A 166 4.79 -0.98 -9.46
N ARG A 167 3.64 -1.00 -10.13
CA ARG A 167 3.38 -0.17 -11.31
C ARG A 167 1.96 0.39 -11.26
N GLU A 168 1.79 1.56 -11.85
CA GLU A 168 0.48 2.16 -12.09
C GLU A 168 -0.08 1.58 -13.39
N LEU A 169 -1.20 0.86 -13.29
CA LEU A 169 -1.92 0.32 -14.44
C LEU A 169 -2.87 1.35 -15.05
N ALA A 170 -3.50 2.13 -14.19
CA ALA A 170 -4.45 3.16 -14.58
C ALA A 170 -4.51 4.27 -13.53
N ARG A 171 -4.98 5.44 -13.94
CA ARG A 171 -5.41 6.50 -13.07
C ARG A 171 -6.87 6.79 -13.33
N GLU A 172 -7.63 6.80 -12.26
CA GLU A 172 -9.06 7.07 -12.31
C GLU A 172 -9.31 8.40 -11.61
N LEU A 173 -9.97 9.31 -12.34
CA LEU A 173 -10.62 10.47 -11.74
C LEU A 173 -12.09 10.13 -11.55
N ARG A 174 -12.58 10.20 -10.32
CA ARG A 174 -13.97 9.93 -9.99
C ARG A 174 -14.54 11.07 -9.17
N THR A 175 -15.70 11.57 -9.56
CA THR A 175 -16.41 12.59 -8.78
C THR A 175 -17.07 11.91 -7.58
N MET A 176 -16.65 12.27 -6.38
CA MET A 176 -17.21 11.82 -5.12
C MET A 176 -18.28 12.81 -4.67
N ARG A 177 -19.49 12.30 -4.46
CA ARG A 177 -20.61 13.06 -3.92
C ARG A 177 -20.68 12.86 -2.42
N ILE A 178 -20.59 13.96 -1.68
CA ILE A 178 -20.76 13.99 -0.24
C ILE A 178 -22.11 14.63 0.05
N SER A 179 -23.06 13.83 0.51
CA SER A 179 -24.44 14.25 0.79
C SER A 179 -24.63 14.45 2.29
N ILE A 180 -25.03 15.65 2.68
CA ILE A 180 -25.37 16.03 4.05
C ILE A 180 -26.88 16.06 4.15
N TRP A 181 -27.42 15.27 5.07
CA TRP A 181 -28.84 15.18 5.39
C TRP A 181 -29.03 15.70 6.81
N ALA A 182 -29.70 16.84 6.95
CA ALA A 182 -29.78 17.56 8.21
C ALA A 182 -31.24 17.85 8.63
N PRO A 183 -31.51 17.86 9.94
CA PRO A 183 -32.85 18.12 10.48
C PRO A 183 -33.25 19.60 10.43
N THR A 184 -32.29 20.51 10.25
CA THR A 184 -32.51 21.96 10.15
C THR A 184 -31.55 22.60 9.16
N PRO A 185 -31.90 23.78 8.59
CA PRO A 185 -31.00 24.52 7.69
C PRO A 185 -29.69 24.94 8.37
N ALA A 186 -29.74 25.28 9.66
CA ALA A 186 -28.56 25.68 10.42
C ALA A 186 -27.56 24.52 10.56
N VAL A 187 -28.03 23.31 10.89
CA VAL A 187 -27.18 22.11 10.96
C VAL A 187 -26.59 21.80 9.58
N ARG A 188 -27.37 21.89 8.51
CA ARG A 188 -26.90 21.71 7.12
C ARG A 188 -25.75 22.67 6.78
N ALA A 189 -25.94 23.95 7.08
CA ALA A 189 -24.95 25.00 6.77
C ALA A 189 -23.66 24.82 7.58
N THR A 190 -23.76 24.56 8.88
CA THR A 190 -22.61 24.34 9.76
C THR A 190 -21.79 23.14 9.32
N LEU A 191 -22.43 21.99 9.09
CA LEU A 191 -21.75 20.79 8.62
C LEU A 191 -21.14 20.98 7.23
N GLY A 192 -21.91 21.56 6.29
CA GLY A 192 -21.44 21.80 4.93
C GLY A 192 -20.23 22.71 4.86
N ASN A 193 -20.19 23.76 5.68
CA ASN A 193 -19.05 24.67 5.73
C ASN A 193 -17.83 24.02 6.37
N ALA A 194 -18.00 23.30 7.48
CA ALA A 194 -16.91 22.58 8.14
C ALA A 194 -16.27 21.53 7.21
N ILE A 195 -17.10 20.71 6.57
CA ILE A 195 -16.64 19.66 5.65
C ILE A 195 -15.96 20.28 4.42
N ASN A 196 -16.56 21.29 3.80
CA ASN A 196 -16.01 21.88 2.58
C ASN A 196 -14.64 22.55 2.85
N VAL A 197 -14.53 23.35 3.92
CA VAL A 197 -13.27 24.01 4.28
C VAL A 197 -12.19 22.97 4.60
N TYR A 198 -12.52 21.95 5.39
CA TYR A 198 -11.56 20.92 5.76
C TYR A 198 -11.10 20.11 4.54
N LEU A 199 -12.03 19.56 3.75
CA LEU A 199 -11.66 18.76 2.57
C LEU A 199 -10.95 19.57 1.49
N ALA A 200 -11.31 20.84 1.30
CA ALA A 200 -10.58 21.73 0.39
C ALA A 200 -9.14 21.99 0.86
N SER A 201 -8.86 21.90 2.17
CA SER A 201 -7.50 21.97 2.70
C SER A 201 -6.73 20.65 2.56
N VAL A 202 -7.44 19.52 2.52
CA VAL A 202 -6.88 18.18 2.29
C VAL A 202 -6.69 17.98 0.79
N TYR A 203 -5.63 18.59 0.26
CA TYR A 203 -5.26 18.46 -1.15
C TYR A 203 -4.92 17.00 -1.52
N ARG A 204 -4.30 16.24 -0.61
CA ARG A 204 -3.96 14.82 -0.80
C ARG A 204 -4.19 14.04 0.47
N PHE A 205 -4.56 12.77 0.31
CA PHE A 205 -4.68 11.82 1.41
C PHE A 205 -4.16 10.44 1.00
N ILE A 206 -3.77 9.64 2.00
CA ILE A 206 -3.19 8.31 1.79
C ILE A 206 -4.32 7.28 1.74
N LEU A 207 -4.25 6.38 0.76
CA LEU A 207 -5.11 5.20 0.63
C LEU A 207 -4.46 3.98 1.30
N PRO A 208 -5.21 2.88 1.57
CA PRO A 208 -4.69 1.69 2.24
C PRO A 208 -3.51 0.99 1.56
N ASP A 209 -3.29 1.25 0.27
CA ASP A 209 -2.13 0.74 -0.48
C ASP A 209 -0.90 1.66 -0.40
N ASN A 210 -0.93 2.66 0.50
CA ASN A 210 0.09 3.70 0.70
C ASN A 210 0.29 4.65 -0.49
N TYR A 211 -0.56 4.60 -1.50
CA TYR A 211 -0.57 5.61 -2.57
C TYR A 211 -1.44 6.80 -2.17
N TYR A 212 -1.17 7.94 -2.80
CA TYR A 212 -1.93 9.15 -2.57
C TYR A 212 -3.12 9.25 -3.53
N ALA A 213 -4.27 9.60 -2.97
CA ALA A 213 -5.37 10.20 -3.71
C ALA A 213 -5.24 11.71 -3.71
N HIS A 214 -5.59 12.34 -4.83
CA HIS A 214 -5.62 13.78 -5.00
C HIS A 214 -7.07 14.25 -5.03
N LEU A 215 -7.40 15.23 -4.18
CA LEU A 215 -8.76 15.70 -3.96
C LEU A 215 -8.92 17.13 -4.46
N MET A 216 -9.94 17.38 -5.28
CA MET A 216 -10.21 18.69 -5.86
C MET A 216 -11.69 19.05 -5.69
N PHE A 217 -11.97 20.24 -5.19
CA PHE A 217 -13.34 20.73 -5.08
C PHE A 217 -13.90 21.05 -6.48
N THR A 218 -15.08 20.52 -6.79
CA THR A 218 -15.73 20.70 -8.10
C THR A 218 -17.00 21.54 -8.00
N GLY A 219 -17.72 21.46 -6.88
CA GLY A 219 -18.92 22.27 -6.68
C GLY A 219 -19.77 21.83 -5.50
N SER A 220 -20.90 22.51 -5.29
CA SER A 220 -21.89 22.13 -4.29
C SER A 220 -23.29 22.55 -4.71
N HIS A 221 -24.29 21.81 -4.25
CA HIS A 221 -25.70 22.09 -4.48
C HIS A 221 -26.47 21.97 -3.16
N GLU A 222 -27.52 22.76 -3.00
CA GLU A 222 -28.43 22.65 -1.85
C GLU A 222 -29.84 22.30 -2.36
N TYR A 223 -30.48 21.34 -1.69
CA TYR A 223 -31.79 20.81 -2.03
C TYR A 223 -32.68 20.81 -0.80
N ASP A 224 -33.71 21.66 -0.81
CA ASP A 224 -34.66 21.79 0.31
C ASP A 224 -36.09 21.38 -0.07
N ILE A 225 -36.23 20.62 -1.16
CA ILE A 225 -37.53 20.11 -1.62
C ILE A 225 -38.23 19.20 -0.59
N LEU A 226 -37.47 18.65 0.37
CA LEU A 226 -37.97 17.77 1.44
C LEU A 226 -38.04 18.47 2.81
N GLU A 227 -38.06 19.81 2.86
CA GLU A 227 -38.16 20.55 4.12
C GLU A 227 -39.41 20.19 4.95
N LYS A 228 -40.51 19.80 4.29
CA LYS A 228 -41.76 19.40 4.94
C LYS A 228 -41.64 18.16 5.81
N VAL A 229 -40.61 17.34 5.59
CA VAL A 229 -40.29 16.16 6.41
C VAL A 229 -39.01 16.37 7.23
N LEU A 230 -38.62 17.63 7.47
CA LEU A 230 -37.42 18.02 8.19
C LEU A 230 -36.12 17.50 7.55
N CYS A 231 -36.12 17.30 6.23
CA CYS A 231 -34.94 16.85 5.49
C CYS A 231 -34.38 18.00 4.66
N TYR A 232 -33.32 18.62 5.18
CA TYR A 232 -32.55 19.65 4.49
C TYR A 232 -31.27 19.02 3.93
N LYS A 233 -31.07 19.08 2.61
CA LYS A 233 -29.98 18.37 1.95
C LYS A 233 -28.98 19.33 1.32
N ARG A 234 -27.68 19.06 1.52
CA ARG A 234 -26.59 19.71 0.78
C ARG A 234 -25.69 18.64 0.19
N GLU A 235 -25.35 18.79 -1.08
CA GLU A 235 -24.39 17.93 -1.75
C GLU A 235 -23.12 18.75 -2.05
N VAL A 236 -21.97 18.15 -1.76
CA VAL A 236 -20.65 18.71 -2.08
C VAL A 236 -19.93 17.71 -2.95
N PHE A 237 -19.35 18.18 -4.05
CA PHE A 237 -18.71 17.35 -5.07
C PHE A 237 -17.21 17.60 -5.05
N PHE A 238 -16.46 16.51 -4.91
CA PHE A 238 -15.01 16.53 -5.05
C PHE A 238 -14.57 15.50 -6.06
N ASP A 239 -13.73 15.91 -7.02
CA ASP A 239 -13.05 14.96 -7.88
C ASP A 239 -11.88 14.33 -7.11
N CYS A 240 -11.88 13.01 -7.05
CA CYS A 240 -10.83 12.21 -6.44
C CYS A 240 -10.06 11.49 -7.55
N GLU A 241 -8.77 11.81 -7.68
CA GLU A 241 -7.86 11.15 -8.61
C GLU A 241 -6.97 10.16 -7.87
N TYR A 242 -7.00 8.88 -8.24
CA TYR A 242 -6.19 7.85 -7.62
C TYR A 242 -5.69 6.82 -8.64
N ALA A 243 -4.58 6.17 -8.30
CA ALA A 243 -3.94 5.16 -9.13
C ALA A 243 -4.53 3.77 -8.84
N VAL A 244 -4.75 3.00 -9.89
CA VAL A 244 -4.96 1.56 -9.86
C VAL A 244 -3.59 0.92 -10.01
N THR A 245 -3.10 0.31 -8.93
CA THR A 245 -1.73 -0.19 -8.83
C THR A 245 -1.67 -1.71 -8.87
N GLN A 246 -0.64 -2.24 -9.51
CA GLN A 246 -0.29 -3.65 -9.43
C GLN A 246 1.04 -3.78 -8.69
N THR A 247 1.07 -4.64 -7.68
CA THR A 247 2.29 -4.96 -6.93
C THR A 247 2.70 -6.40 -7.17
N LEU A 248 4.00 -6.64 -7.31
CA LEU A 248 4.59 -7.97 -7.35
C LEU A 248 5.74 -8.05 -6.37
N THR A 249 5.99 -9.26 -5.88
CA THR A 249 7.20 -9.56 -5.10
C THR A 249 8.29 -9.95 -6.08
N THR A 250 9.43 -9.27 -6.01
CA THR A 250 10.62 -9.49 -6.85
C THR A 250 11.82 -9.69 -5.95
N ALA A 251 12.75 -10.56 -6.34
CA ALA A 251 14.02 -10.75 -5.66
C ALA A 251 15.14 -9.94 -6.35
N THR A 252 16.13 -9.47 -5.59
CA THR A 252 17.35 -8.90 -6.19
C THR A 252 18.10 -9.99 -6.95
N VAL A 253 18.69 -9.61 -8.07
CA VAL A 253 19.51 -10.52 -8.88
C VAL A 253 20.76 -10.87 -8.08
N ALA A 254 21.01 -12.17 -7.88
CA ALA A 254 22.21 -12.68 -7.21
C ALA A 254 23.19 -13.36 -8.17
N ASP A 255 22.84 -13.57 -9.44
CA ASP A 255 23.81 -13.95 -10.47
C ASP A 255 23.34 -13.46 -11.84
N ASN A 256 24.28 -13.17 -12.73
CA ASN A 256 24.00 -12.88 -14.12
C ASN A 256 24.95 -13.66 -15.03
N ILE A 257 24.53 -14.83 -15.49
CA ILE A 257 25.32 -15.67 -16.39
C ILE A 257 25.16 -15.17 -17.83
N VAL A 258 26.24 -14.62 -18.40
CA VAL A 258 26.30 -14.21 -19.81
C VAL A 258 27.11 -15.23 -20.61
N ASN A 259 26.45 -16.05 -21.42
CA ASN A 259 27.10 -16.98 -22.33
C ASN A 259 27.51 -16.25 -23.63
N VAL A 260 28.76 -15.78 -23.72
CA VAL A 260 29.33 -15.29 -25.00
C VAL A 260 30.02 -16.44 -25.72
N VAL A 261 29.38 -16.97 -26.76
CA VAL A 261 30.03 -17.91 -27.69
C VAL A 261 30.93 -17.09 -28.62
N ARG A 262 32.24 -17.09 -28.38
CA ARG A 262 33.20 -16.64 -29.39
C ARG A 262 33.39 -17.76 -30.40
N VAL A 263 32.77 -17.64 -31.56
CA VAL A 263 33.10 -18.45 -32.73
C VAL A 263 34.45 -17.95 -33.22
N PHE A 264 35.52 -18.72 -32.98
CA PHE A 264 36.79 -18.49 -33.65
C PHE A 264 36.65 -19.06 -35.06
N GLU A 265 36.57 -18.18 -36.07
CA GLU A 265 36.81 -18.57 -37.45
C GLU A 265 38.31 -18.91 -37.60
N ILE A 266 38.58 -20.08 -38.20
CA ILE A 266 39.92 -20.62 -38.50
C ILE A 266 40.46 -19.95 -39.76
#